data_AF-A0A258MG74-F1
#
_entry.id   AF-A0A258MG74-F1
#
_cell.length_a   1.000
_cell.length_b   1.000
_cell.length_c   1.000
_cell.angle_alpha   90.00
_cell.angle_beta   90.00
_cell.angle_gamma   90.00
#
_symmetry.space_group_name_H-M   'P 1'
#
loop_
_entity.id
_entity.type
_entity.pdbx_description
1 polymer ?
#
loop_
_entity_poly.entity_id
_entity_poly.type
_entity_poly.pdbx_seq_one_letter_code
_entity_poly.pdbx_strand_id
1 'polypeptide(L)'
;MKSLGIHKFPLLAFLAVSIVAFPRLSLAAAFFFPDMNPSFVRGEPPDWLHDGRGNDGYITISSEVIPVSSCTQMASRSFWGSDKTQLVLSVLTQGFKSKLDKLEIPIATFDGREGGSECASLSSAPLSVVPMTVLGTHSIFNPGALSIVLNVRSSSDSNQDFIGSAKLLLGAAAMVATGGSAAAIGGISATVGNAVVGETQKKANSLLQGMVDAKAPVSFSWPELRQGIRAVEIPVYKIDQSVGSLTDKQILRLQKDPKSEKQPLFTVKLEFQFFRSMFYPAASHIEGLASRENLSSEYILNSQMLGLGQNFMQILNSSAPSLLQRISKAEGPDLAKSCSLGFTKLKTAGLNDVDSAIVMKSFIDEAKGDVDWYANPALVKSCFSQAPSIQKNLELIYGLSVAPSKQELEP
;
A
#
# COMPACT_ATOMS: atom_id res chain seq x y z
N MET A 1 62.02 -3.36 81.57
CA MET A 1 62.22 -1.99 81.03
C MET A 1 62.44 -2.09 79.53
N LYS A 2 61.55 -1.45 78.73
CA LYS A 2 61.69 -1.03 77.31
C LYS A 2 61.91 -2.16 76.28
N SER A 3 61.32 -2.21 75.08
CA SER A 3 60.36 -1.37 74.35
C SER A 3 59.85 -2.19 73.14
N LEU A 4 58.63 -1.89 72.69
CA LEU A 4 57.91 -2.34 71.49
C LEU A 4 58.73 -2.29 70.18
N GLY A 5 58.38 -3.17 69.22
CA GLY A 5 58.86 -3.12 67.83
C GLY A 5 58.19 -4.10 66.86
N ILE A 6 56.88 -3.94 66.68
CA ILE A 6 55.96 -4.43 65.62
C ILE A 6 56.59 -5.20 64.44
N HIS A 7 56.15 -6.45 64.25
CA HIS A 7 56.37 -7.28 63.06
C HIS A 7 55.76 -6.65 61.80
N LYS A 8 56.57 -6.55 60.74
CA LYS A 8 56.11 -6.23 59.39
C LYS A 8 55.37 -7.43 58.77
N PHE A 9 54.22 -7.11 58.20
CA PHE A 9 53.29 -7.93 57.42
C PHE A 9 53.95 -8.87 56.39
N PRO A 10 53.31 -10.03 56.12
CA PRO A 10 52.82 -10.23 54.76
C PRO A 10 51.35 -10.66 54.81
N LEU A 11 50.45 -9.69 54.69
CA LEU A 11 49.02 -9.91 54.44
C LEU A 11 48.73 -9.32 53.06
N LEU A 12 49.31 -9.94 52.04
CA LEU A 12 49.13 -9.60 50.63
C LEU A 12 49.13 -10.87 49.79
N ALA A 13 48.40 -11.89 50.25
CA ALA A 13 48.16 -13.13 49.50
C ALA A 13 46.70 -13.59 49.55
N PHE A 14 45.76 -12.70 49.89
CA PHE A 14 44.32 -13.00 49.95
C PHE A 14 43.42 -11.93 49.31
N LEU A 15 43.96 -11.15 48.37
CA LEU A 15 43.20 -10.14 47.60
C LEU A 15 43.27 -10.35 46.08
N ALA A 16 43.66 -11.54 45.64
CA ALA A 16 43.88 -11.83 44.22
C ALA A 16 43.19 -13.12 43.73
N VAL A 17 42.05 -13.52 44.30
CA VAL A 17 41.12 -14.50 43.67
C VAL A 17 39.67 -14.15 44.06
N SER A 18 39.27 -12.91 43.78
CA SER A 18 37.84 -12.55 43.65
C SER A 18 37.63 -11.74 42.36
N ILE A 19 38.37 -12.08 41.30
CA ILE A 19 37.79 -11.99 39.96
C ILE A 19 36.77 -13.13 39.92
N VAL A 20 35.64 -12.90 40.60
CA VAL A 20 34.41 -13.62 40.33
C VAL A 20 34.24 -13.42 38.83
N ALA A 21 34.37 -14.52 38.10
CA ALA A 21 33.77 -14.67 36.80
C ALA A 21 32.29 -14.36 37.02
N PHE A 22 31.93 -13.07 37.00
CA PHE A 22 30.58 -12.67 36.72
C PHE A 22 30.32 -13.35 35.38
N PRO A 23 29.41 -14.32 35.29
CA PRO A 23 28.88 -14.64 33.99
C PRO A 23 28.47 -13.30 33.42
N ARG A 24 28.90 -12.96 32.20
CA ARG A 24 28.26 -11.85 31.48
C ARG A 24 26.77 -12.16 31.59
N LEU A 25 26.08 -11.46 32.48
CA LEU A 25 24.64 -11.57 32.66
C LEU A 25 24.12 -11.19 31.30
N SER A 26 23.81 -12.21 30.51
CA SER A 26 23.24 -11.98 29.20
C SER A 26 21.87 -11.43 29.49
N LEU A 27 21.75 -10.10 29.49
CA LEU A 27 20.48 -9.42 29.59
C LEU A 27 19.59 -9.99 28.49
N ALA A 28 18.46 -10.56 28.91
CA ALA A 28 17.45 -11.05 28.00
C ALA A 28 16.78 -9.81 27.40
N ALA A 29 16.81 -9.71 26.08
CA ALA A 29 16.23 -8.61 25.37
C ALA A 29 15.07 -9.10 24.50
N ALA A 30 14.13 -8.19 24.29
CA ALA A 30 12.97 -8.44 23.47
C ALA A 30 13.38 -8.56 21.99
N PHE A 31 13.05 -9.70 21.39
CA PHE A 31 13.11 -9.92 19.95
C PHE A 31 11.70 -10.04 19.39
N PHE A 32 11.45 -9.38 18.27
CA PHE A 32 10.13 -9.24 17.65
C PHE A 32 10.13 -9.85 16.26
N PHE A 33 9.11 -10.63 15.94
CA PHE A 33 9.03 -11.27 14.63
C PHE A 33 7.59 -11.55 14.20
N PRO A 34 7.32 -11.52 12.88
CA PRO A 34 6.03 -11.91 12.34
C PRO A 34 5.94 -13.44 12.20
N ASP A 35 4.72 -13.97 12.27
CA ASP A 35 4.42 -15.34 11.86
C ASP A 35 4.70 -15.55 10.37
N MET A 36 5.26 -16.71 10.03
CA MET A 36 5.50 -17.10 8.63
C MET A 36 4.28 -17.78 8.00
N ASN A 37 3.24 -18.05 8.78
CA ASN A 37 1.99 -18.66 8.32
C ASN A 37 0.85 -17.65 8.50
N PRO A 38 0.70 -16.68 7.59
CA PRO A 38 -0.39 -15.72 7.66
C PRO A 38 -1.74 -16.43 7.52
N SER A 39 -2.77 -15.88 8.15
CA SER A 39 -4.14 -16.34 7.96
C SER A 39 -4.83 -15.52 6.87
N PHE A 40 -5.68 -16.17 6.08
CA PHE A 40 -6.37 -15.56 4.95
C PHE A 40 -7.87 -15.51 5.22
N VAL A 41 -8.42 -14.31 5.28
CA VAL A 41 -9.86 -14.09 5.34
C VAL A 41 -10.38 -14.03 3.92
N ARG A 42 -11.14 -15.04 3.53
CA ARG A 42 -11.83 -15.10 2.23
C ARG A 42 -13.30 -14.80 2.42
N GLY A 43 -13.90 -14.15 1.43
CA GLY A 43 -15.35 -14.08 1.32
C GLY A 43 -15.76 -14.23 -0.13
N GLU A 44 -17.07 -14.16 -0.37
CA GLU A 44 -17.61 -14.25 -1.73
C GLU A 44 -17.13 -13.04 -2.54
N PRO A 45 -16.38 -13.23 -3.65
CA PRO A 45 -16.02 -12.15 -4.55
C PRO A 45 -17.25 -11.75 -5.38
N PRO A 46 -17.37 -10.46 -5.75
CA PRO A 46 -18.35 -10.07 -6.75
C PRO A 46 -18.12 -10.80 -8.09
N ASP A 47 -19.20 -11.16 -8.80
CA ASP A 47 -19.13 -11.90 -10.07
C ASP A 47 -18.15 -11.27 -11.08
N TRP A 48 -18.17 -9.93 -11.18
CA TRP A 48 -17.30 -9.19 -12.09
C TRP A 48 -15.80 -9.40 -11.82
N LEU A 49 -15.44 -9.61 -10.55
CA LEU A 49 -14.05 -9.78 -10.14
C LEU A 49 -13.54 -11.16 -10.55
N HIS A 50 -14.39 -12.17 -10.40
CA HIS A 50 -14.09 -13.57 -10.70
C HIS A 50 -13.85 -13.79 -12.20
N ASP A 51 -14.74 -13.27 -13.05
CA ASP A 51 -14.68 -13.47 -14.50
C ASP A 51 -13.67 -12.56 -15.21
N GLY A 52 -13.19 -11.54 -14.50
CA GLY A 52 -12.32 -10.52 -15.04
C GLY A 52 -10.91 -11.04 -15.39
N ARG A 53 -10.29 -10.44 -16.41
CA ARG A 53 -8.97 -10.83 -16.94
C ARG A 53 -7.91 -9.73 -16.82
N GLY A 54 -8.25 -8.64 -16.14
CA GLY A 54 -7.40 -7.47 -15.93
C GLY A 54 -7.86 -6.26 -16.72
N ASN A 55 -7.39 -5.09 -16.26
CA ASN A 55 -7.81 -3.78 -16.74
C ASN A 55 -9.32 -3.51 -16.64
N ASP A 56 -10.01 -4.18 -15.72
CA ASP A 56 -11.47 -4.24 -15.57
C ASP A 56 -11.94 -3.68 -14.22
N GLY A 57 -11.00 -3.28 -13.36
CA GLY A 57 -11.24 -2.82 -12.00
C GLY A 57 -9.94 -2.32 -11.35
N TYR A 58 -10.05 -1.98 -10.07
CA TYR A 58 -8.95 -1.54 -9.23
C TYR A 58 -8.88 -2.39 -7.96
N ILE A 59 -7.70 -2.36 -7.36
CA ILE A 59 -7.43 -2.89 -6.03
C ILE A 59 -6.82 -1.79 -5.15
N THR A 60 -7.27 -1.74 -3.91
CA THR A 60 -6.62 -1.01 -2.82
C THR A 60 -6.27 -1.99 -1.72
N ILE A 61 -5.10 -1.82 -1.11
CA ILE A 61 -4.71 -2.57 0.08
C ILE A 61 -4.41 -1.57 1.19
N SER A 62 -5.17 -1.64 2.27
CA SER A 62 -4.93 -0.89 3.50
C SER A 62 -4.30 -1.78 4.56
N SER A 63 -3.55 -1.17 5.46
CA SER A 63 -2.91 -1.83 6.60
C SER A 63 -3.46 -1.26 7.89
N GLU A 64 -3.75 -2.14 8.84
CA GLU A 64 -4.20 -1.85 10.18
C GLU A 64 -3.40 -2.70 11.17
N VAL A 65 -3.01 -2.12 12.31
CA VAL A 65 -2.30 -2.83 13.37
C VAL A 65 -3.25 -2.97 14.55
N ILE A 66 -3.69 -4.21 14.81
CA ILE A 66 -4.69 -4.56 15.82
C ILE A 66 -3.97 -5.10 17.05
N PRO A 67 -3.88 -4.35 18.16
CA PRO A 67 -3.18 -4.82 19.35
C PRO A 67 -4.02 -5.84 20.12
N VAL A 68 -3.36 -6.82 20.75
CA VAL A 68 -4.06 -7.83 21.58
C VAL A 68 -4.60 -7.25 22.89
N SER A 69 -4.10 -6.09 23.30
CA SER A 69 -4.54 -5.36 24.50
C SER A 69 -4.31 -3.85 24.33
N SER A 70 -4.87 -3.02 25.21
CA SER A 70 -4.76 -1.56 25.12
C SER A 70 -3.32 -1.03 25.25
N CYS A 71 -2.41 -1.79 25.87
CA CYS A 71 -1.00 -1.43 25.97
C CYS A 71 -0.10 -2.66 25.83
N THR A 72 0.94 -2.54 25.02
CA THR A 72 1.80 -3.68 24.70
C THR A 72 3.17 -3.51 25.36
N GLN A 73 3.58 -4.48 26.17
CA GLN A 73 4.86 -4.41 26.88
C GLN A 73 6.05 -4.66 25.94
N MET A 74 6.68 -3.58 25.48
CA MET A 74 7.83 -3.62 24.57
C MET A 74 9.10 -4.09 25.26
N ALA A 75 9.41 -3.58 26.45
CA ALA A 75 10.66 -3.92 27.14
C ALA A 75 10.54 -5.21 27.96
N SER A 76 11.64 -5.97 27.99
CA SER A 76 11.88 -7.00 29.00
C SER A 76 12.24 -6.28 30.30
N ARG A 77 11.50 -6.54 31.40
CA ARG A 77 11.79 -5.91 32.70
C ARG A 77 12.79 -6.78 33.45
N SER A 78 13.97 -6.24 33.74
CA SER A 78 14.93 -6.85 34.66
C SER A 78 14.94 -6.08 35.99
N PHE A 79 15.42 -6.73 37.05
CA PHE A 79 15.60 -6.10 38.38
C PHE A 79 16.52 -4.86 38.33
N TRP A 80 17.35 -4.72 37.30
CA TRP A 80 18.35 -3.65 37.15
C TRP A 80 18.00 -2.59 36.11
N GLY A 81 16.82 -2.69 35.48
CA GLY A 81 16.35 -1.74 34.45
C GLY A 81 15.50 -2.41 33.36
N SER A 82 14.80 -1.59 32.58
CA SER A 82 14.07 -2.00 31.37
C SER A 82 14.93 -1.76 30.14
N ASP A 83 14.95 -2.72 29.22
CA ASP A 83 15.60 -2.50 27.93
C ASP A 83 14.90 -1.40 27.15
N LYS A 84 15.70 -0.48 26.58
CA LYS A 84 15.20 0.53 25.65
C LYS A 84 14.98 -0.17 24.32
N THR A 85 13.76 -0.13 23.78
CA THR A 85 13.43 -0.84 22.54
C THR A 85 12.68 0.09 21.59
N GLN A 86 13.12 0.15 20.34
CA GLN A 86 12.39 0.78 19.25
C GLN A 86 11.93 -0.31 18.28
N LEU A 87 10.65 -0.28 17.89
CA LEU A 87 10.05 -1.24 16.96
C LEU A 87 9.44 -0.48 15.78
N VAL A 88 9.76 -0.91 14.56
CA VAL A 88 9.22 -0.35 13.32
C VAL A 88 8.61 -1.50 12.52
N LEU A 89 7.33 -1.35 12.19
CA LEU A 89 6.63 -2.24 11.26
C LEU A 89 6.55 -1.56 9.90
N SER A 90 6.85 -2.30 8.84
CA SER A 90 6.76 -1.78 7.48
C SER A 90 6.30 -2.83 6.49
N VAL A 91 5.66 -2.37 5.42
CA VAL A 91 5.16 -3.22 4.34
C VAL A 91 5.89 -2.86 3.05
N LEU A 92 6.39 -3.87 2.35
CA LEU A 92 6.94 -3.76 1.01
C LEU A 92 6.04 -4.53 0.05
N THR A 93 5.55 -3.86 -0.99
CA THR A 93 4.72 -4.50 -2.03
C THR A 93 5.51 -4.63 -3.32
N GLN A 94 5.24 -5.69 -4.09
CA GLN A 94 5.88 -5.92 -5.39
C GLN A 94 4.88 -6.48 -6.40
N GLY A 95 4.97 -6.01 -7.64
CA GLY A 95 4.19 -6.53 -8.77
C GLY A 95 2.84 -5.86 -8.97
N PHE A 96 2.39 -5.01 -8.04
CA PHE A 96 1.13 -4.28 -8.15
C PHE A 96 1.22 -3.11 -9.15
N LYS A 97 2.44 -2.66 -9.52
CA LYS A 97 2.69 -1.55 -10.45
C LYS A 97 2.06 -0.21 -10.00
N SER A 98 1.81 -0.05 -8.70
CA SER A 98 1.40 1.23 -8.12
C SER A 98 2.60 2.18 -8.01
N LYS A 99 2.34 3.46 -7.70
CA LYS A 99 3.41 4.44 -7.42
C LYS A 99 4.22 4.12 -6.15
N LEU A 100 3.69 3.25 -5.29
CA LEU A 100 4.36 2.78 -4.08
C LEU A 100 4.99 1.39 -4.24
N ASP A 101 4.89 0.77 -5.43
CA ASP A 101 5.47 -0.55 -5.68
C ASP A 101 6.98 -0.52 -5.44
N LYS A 102 7.49 -1.52 -4.72
CA LYS A 102 8.89 -1.65 -4.27
C LYS A 102 9.35 -0.58 -3.28
N LEU A 103 8.45 0.27 -2.79
CA LEU A 103 8.74 1.18 -1.68
C LEU A 103 8.35 0.50 -0.37
N GLU A 104 9.25 0.58 0.61
CA GLU A 104 8.96 0.15 1.97
C GLU A 104 8.20 1.26 2.70
N ILE A 105 6.99 0.95 3.17
CA ILE A 105 6.08 1.90 3.83
C ILE A 105 5.99 1.53 5.31
N PRO A 106 6.45 2.37 6.24
CA PRO A 106 6.20 2.14 7.66
C PRO A 106 4.71 2.22 7.97
N ILE A 107 4.18 1.23 8.68
CA ILE A 107 2.75 1.14 9.02
C ILE A 107 2.50 1.38 10.51
N ALA A 108 3.49 1.14 11.37
CA ALA A 108 3.43 1.46 12.79
C ALA A 108 4.82 1.56 13.40
N THR A 109 4.93 2.30 14.50
CA THR A 109 6.16 2.52 15.24
C THR A 109 5.88 2.48 16.74
N PHE A 110 6.75 1.84 17.54
CA PHE A 110 6.64 1.78 18.99
C PHE A 110 7.96 2.19 19.63
N ASP A 111 7.91 3.16 20.56
CA ASP A 111 9.10 3.74 21.19
C ASP A 111 9.16 3.41 22.69
N GLY A 112 9.67 2.24 23.04
CA GLY A 112 9.82 1.80 24.42
C GLY A 112 11.02 2.39 25.17
N ARG A 113 11.59 3.53 24.72
CA ARG A 113 12.74 4.16 25.38
C ARG A 113 12.37 4.82 26.72
N GLU A 114 11.11 5.22 26.90
CA GLU A 114 10.58 5.80 28.13
C GLU A 114 9.61 4.82 28.79
N GLY A 115 9.89 4.38 30.03
CA GLY A 115 8.95 3.57 30.84
C GLY A 115 8.79 2.07 30.49
N GLY A 116 9.31 1.60 29.34
CA GLY A 116 9.37 0.17 28.97
C GLY A 116 8.03 -0.51 28.66
N SER A 117 6.91 0.17 28.86
CA SER A 117 5.57 -0.20 28.42
C SER A 117 5.00 0.95 27.60
N GLU A 118 4.78 0.73 26.32
CA GLU A 118 4.15 1.71 25.45
C GLU A 118 2.72 1.26 25.17
N CYS A 119 1.77 2.14 25.47
CA CYS A 119 0.45 2.03 24.89
C CYS A 119 0.60 2.44 23.43
N ALA A 120 0.22 1.56 22.51
CA ALA A 120 0.49 1.72 21.10
C ALA A 120 0.15 3.15 20.64
N SER A 121 1.16 3.96 20.31
CA SER A 121 0.96 5.25 19.64
C SER A 121 0.59 4.95 18.19
N LEU A 122 -0.62 4.43 18.02
CA LEU A 122 -1.14 4.04 16.71
C LEU A 122 -1.60 5.30 15.98
N SER A 123 -1.14 5.40 14.73
CA SER A 123 -2.05 5.88 13.69
C SER A 123 -3.22 4.90 13.67
N SER A 124 -4.32 5.22 14.36
CA SER A 124 -5.55 4.44 14.37
C SER A 124 -6.28 4.45 13.02
N ALA A 125 -5.75 5.17 12.02
CA ALA A 125 -6.29 5.23 10.68
C ALA A 125 -5.60 4.17 9.79
N PRO A 126 -6.38 3.32 9.08
CA PRO A 126 -5.84 2.41 8.09
C PRO A 126 -4.97 3.14 7.05
N LEU A 127 -3.75 2.63 6.82
CA LEU A 127 -2.80 3.22 5.88
C LEU A 127 -2.80 2.46 4.56
N SER A 128 -3.00 3.16 3.45
CA SER A 128 -2.99 2.57 2.11
C SER A 128 -1.58 2.19 1.67
N VAL A 129 -1.27 0.89 1.66
CA VAL A 129 0.03 0.34 1.22
C VAL A 129 0.05 -0.01 -0.27
N VAL A 130 -1.11 -0.28 -0.85
CA VAL A 130 -1.33 -0.26 -2.30
C VAL A 130 -2.46 0.73 -2.54
N PRO A 131 -2.19 1.96 -3.01
CA PRO A 131 -3.24 2.90 -3.40
C PRO A 131 -4.05 2.31 -4.55
N MET A 132 -5.22 2.88 -4.83
CA MET A 132 -6.10 2.41 -5.90
C MET A 132 -5.34 2.20 -7.21
N THR A 133 -5.14 0.92 -7.56
CA THR A 133 -4.28 0.50 -8.67
C THR A 133 -5.04 -0.44 -9.56
N VAL A 134 -4.87 -0.30 -10.87
CA VAL A 134 -5.55 -1.13 -11.87
C VAL A 134 -5.21 -2.61 -11.65
N LEU A 135 -6.23 -3.46 -11.68
CA LEU A 135 -6.05 -4.90 -11.64
C LEU A 135 -5.24 -5.36 -12.87
N GLY A 136 -4.11 -6.04 -12.61
CA GLY A 136 -3.23 -6.48 -13.68
C GLY A 136 -3.87 -7.51 -14.60
N THR A 137 -3.40 -7.51 -15.85
CA THR A 137 -3.72 -8.56 -16.81
C THR A 137 -3.04 -9.86 -16.43
N HIS A 138 -3.74 -10.97 -16.62
CA HIS A 138 -3.23 -12.29 -16.32
C HIS A 138 -3.67 -13.33 -17.36
N SER A 139 -2.92 -14.43 -17.43
CA SER A 139 -3.24 -15.60 -18.22
C SER A 139 -2.74 -16.86 -17.52
N ILE A 140 -3.10 -18.03 -18.04
CA ILE A 140 -2.62 -19.32 -17.53
C ILE A 140 -1.08 -19.40 -17.57
N PHE A 141 -0.45 -18.79 -18.59
CA PHE A 141 1.01 -18.79 -18.76
C PHE A 141 1.71 -17.64 -18.03
N ASN A 142 0.97 -16.61 -17.63
CA ASN A 142 1.49 -15.48 -16.87
C ASN A 142 0.45 -15.04 -15.84
N PRO A 143 0.37 -15.73 -14.69
CA PRO A 143 -0.62 -15.46 -13.65
C PRO A 143 -0.31 -14.17 -12.86
N GLY A 144 0.86 -13.57 -13.08
CA GLY A 144 1.40 -12.48 -12.27
C GLY A 144 2.11 -12.98 -11.02
N ALA A 145 3.14 -12.27 -10.60
CA ALA A 145 3.88 -12.51 -9.36
C ALA A 145 3.74 -11.29 -8.47
N LEU A 146 2.85 -11.39 -7.49
CA LEU A 146 2.57 -10.35 -6.52
C LEU A 146 3.14 -10.77 -5.17
N SER A 147 3.70 -9.82 -4.44
CA SER A 147 4.23 -10.09 -3.11
C SER A 147 3.97 -8.91 -2.18
N ILE A 148 3.66 -9.24 -0.93
CA ILE A 148 3.59 -8.31 0.18
C ILE A 148 4.48 -8.87 1.28
N VAL A 149 5.46 -8.09 1.71
CA VAL A 149 6.40 -8.48 2.78
C VAL A 149 6.18 -7.57 3.97
N LEU A 150 5.77 -8.15 5.10
CA LEU A 150 5.82 -7.47 6.38
C LEU A 150 7.24 -7.59 6.95
N ASN A 151 7.87 -6.44 7.22
CA ASN A 151 9.12 -6.38 7.97
C ASN A 151 8.82 -5.89 9.38
N VAL A 152 9.41 -6.57 10.36
CA VAL A 152 9.36 -6.25 11.77
C VAL A 152 10.79 -5.98 12.20
N ARG A 153 11.11 -4.71 12.42
CA ARG A 153 12.46 -4.26 12.76
C ARG A 153 12.52 -3.77 14.18
N SER A 154 13.42 -4.35 14.98
CA SER A 154 13.62 -3.95 16.37
C SER A 154 15.07 -3.54 16.64
N SER A 155 15.26 -2.53 17.47
CA SER A 155 16.59 -2.12 17.94
C SER A 155 16.57 -1.77 19.41
N SER A 156 17.65 -2.10 20.11
CA SER A 156 17.92 -1.66 21.47
C SER A 156 18.87 -0.45 21.55
N ASP A 157 19.32 0.06 20.40
CA ASP A 157 20.15 1.27 20.35
C ASP A 157 19.27 2.49 20.63
N SER A 158 19.52 3.16 21.77
CA SER A 158 18.80 4.37 22.15
C SER A 158 19.39 5.65 21.56
N ASN A 159 20.56 5.59 20.94
CA ASN A 159 21.26 6.78 20.41
C ASN A 159 20.79 7.18 19.02
N GLN A 160 20.09 6.28 18.31
CA GLN A 160 19.51 6.54 17.00
C GLN A 160 18.00 6.71 17.10
N ASP A 161 17.44 7.62 16.30
CA ASP A 161 16.00 7.87 16.22
C ASP A 161 15.39 7.16 15.00
N PHE A 162 15.16 5.85 15.14
CA PHE A 162 14.54 5.04 14.10
C PHE A 162 13.05 5.38 13.93
N ILE A 163 12.39 5.76 15.03
CA ILE A 163 10.97 6.14 15.05
C ILE A 163 10.75 7.42 14.25
N GLY A 164 11.55 8.47 14.47
CA GLY A 164 11.50 9.69 13.66
C GLY A 164 11.74 9.43 12.18
N SER A 165 12.72 8.58 11.86
CA SER A 165 13.02 8.17 10.48
C SER A 165 11.84 7.45 9.80
N ALA A 166 11.17 6.56 10.53
CA ALA A 166 9.98 5.86 10.05
C ALA A 166 8.77 6.80 9.85
N LYS A 167 8.56 7.77 10.75
CA LYS A 167 7.51 8.79 10.59
C LYS A 167 7.74 9.67 9.36
N LEU A 168 8.99 10.03 9.07
CA LEU A 168 9.34 10.79 7.85
C LEU A 168 9.04 9.98 6.57
N LEU A 169 9.39 8.70 6.55
CA LEU A 169 9.07 7.79 5.43
C LEU A 169 7.56 7.66 5.22
N LEU A 170 6.79 7.50 6.30
CA LEU A 170 5.34 7.43 6.24
C LEU A 170 4.74 8.70 5.64
N GLY A 171 5.21 9.88 6.06
CA GLY A 171 4.79 11.16 5.47
C GLY A 171 5.07 11.24 3.97
N ALA A 172 6.26 10.81 3.54
CA ALA A 172 6.63 10.77 2.13
C ALA A 172 5.76 9.80 1.33
N ALA A 173 5.52 8.58 1.84
CA ALA A 173 4.65 7.59 1.21
C ALA A 173 3.21 8.10 1.08
N ALA A 174 2.69 8.78 2.11
CA ALA A 174 1.35 9.35 2.10
C ALA A 174 1.20 10.41 0.99
N MET A 175 2.18 11.29 0.80
CA MET A 175 2.14 12.26 -0.30
C MET A 175 2.16 11.59 -1.68
N VAL A 176 2.96 10.54 -1.86
CA VAL A 176 2.97 9.79 -3.12
C VAL A 176 1.63 9.09 -3.36
N ALA A 177 1.04 8.52 -2.31
CA ALA A 177 -0.26 7.85 -2.37
C ALA A 177 -1.39 8.81 -2.72
N THR A 178 -1.41 10.00 -2.13
CA THR A 178 -2.48 10.99 -2.32
C THR A 178 -2.24 11.98 -3.45
N GLY A 179 -1.04 11.98 -4.06
CA GLY A 179 -0.69 12.96 -5.09
C GLY A 179 -0.33 14.34 -4.57
N GLY A 180 0.22 14.43 -3.35
CA GLY A 180 0.74 15.67 -2.77
C GLY A 180 -0.16 16.30 -1.70
N SER A 181 -1.35 15.74 -1.44
CA SER A 181 -2.26 16.21 -0.39
C SER A 181 -2.12 15.34 0.87
N ALA A 182 -1.07 15.57 1.67
CA ALA A 182 -0.89 14.88 2.94
C ALA A 182 -1.25 15.80 4.12
N ALA A 183 -2.56 15.97 4.37
CA ALA A 183 -3.05 16.70 5.54
C ALA A 183 -3.52 15.78 6.70
N ALA A 184 -3.55 14.46 6.48
CA ALA A 184 -4.34 13.55 7.31
C ALA A 184 -3.57 12.68 8.31
N ILE A 185 -2.22 12.73 8.36
CA ILE A 185 -1.47 11.91 9.33
C ILE A 185 -1.07 12.77 10.52
N GLY A 186 -1.76 12.57 11.65
CA GLY A 186 -1.50 13.27 12.90
C GLY A 186 -0.02 13.20 13.30
N GLY A 187 0.60 14.37 13.50
CA GLY A 187 1.98 14.50 13.96
C GLY A 187 3.06 14.64 12.88
N ILE A 188 2.70 14.77 11.59
CA ILE A 188 3.65 14.96 10.49
C ILE A 188 3.45 16.34 9.84
N SER A 189 4.44 17.23 9.95
CA SER A 189 4.44 18.52 9.24
C SER A 189 4.70 18.30 7.74
N ALA A 190 3.80 18.79 6.89
CA ALA A 190 3.75 18.60 5.44
C ALA A 190 4.80 19.41 4.64
N THR A 191 6.09 19.16 4.87
CA THR A 191 7.18 19.82 4.13
C THR A 191 8.17 18.81 3.55
N VAL A 192 7.71 17.93 2.65
CA VAL A 192 8.63 17.16 1.78
C VAL A 192 8.15 17.26 0.34
N GLY A 193 8.88 18.00 -0.50
CA GLY A 193 8.56 18.11 -1.94
C GLY A 193 8.86 16.82 -2.70
N ASN A 194 8.18 16.62 -3.84
CA ASN A 194 8.29 15.41 -4.68
C ASN A 194 9.73 14.98 -5.06
N ALA A 195 10.67 15.93 -5.21
CA ALA A 195 12.07 15.63 -5.54
C ALA A 195 12.89 15.05 -4.38
N VAL A 196 12.38 15.13 -3.14
CA VAL A 196 13.11 14.76 -1.91
C VAL A 196 12.71 13.35 -1.42
N VAL A 197 11.62 12.77 -1.93
CA VAL A 197 11.09 11.47 -1.49
C VAL A 197 12.13 10.34 -1.65
N GLY A 198 12.83 10.27 -2.79
CA GLY A 198 13.83 9.23 -3.04
C GLY A 198 15.07 9.35 -2.14
N GLU A 199 15.52 10.57 -1.85
CA GLU A 199 16.65 10.82 -0.94
C GLU A 199 16.26 10.59 0.52
N THR A 200 15.08 11.07 0.94
CA THR A 200 14.51 10.79 2.26
C THR A 200 14.38 9.29 2.45
N GLN A 201 13.92 8.56 1.43
CA GLN A 201 13.79 7.12 1.51
C GLN A 201 15.14 6.43 1.63
N LYS A 202 16.11 6.76 0.78
CA LYS A 202 17.44 6.14 0.84
C LYS A 202 18.11 6.40 2.19
N LYS A 203 17.99 7.63 2.71
CA LYS A 203 18.55 8.01 4.00
C LYS A 203 17.85 7.30 5.15
N ALA A 204 16.52 7.28 5.18
CA ALA A 204 15.76 6.61 6.23
C ALA A 204 15.93 5.09 6.18
N ASN A 205 15.95 4.47 5.00
CA ASN A 205 16.24 3.05 4.86
C ASN A 205 17.66 2.72 5.31
N SER A 206 18.64 3.57 5.01
CA SER A 206 20.01 3.41 5.52
C SER A 206 20.07 3.49 7.05
N LEU A 207 19.26 4.33 7.68
CA LEU A 207 19.16 4.38 9.14
C LEU A 207 18.53 3.08 9.66
N LEU A 208 17.44 2.60 9.06
CA LEU A 208 16.78 1.37 9.49
C LEU A 208 17.63 0.08 9.32
N GLN A 209 18.73 0.11 8.56
CA GLN A 209 19.67 -1.03 8.44
C GLN A 209 20.36 -1.40 9.76
N GLY A 210 20.38 -0.50 10.76
CA GLY A 210 20.93 -0.77 12.09
C GLY A 210 20.03 -1.62 13.00
N MET A 211 18.84 -2.01 12.54
CA MET A 211 17.86 -2.78 13.32
C MET A 211 17.93 -4.28 12.98
N VAL A 212 17.59 -5.14 13.94
CA VAL A 212 17.37 -6.57 13.68
C VAL A 212 16.07 -6.72 12.89
N ASP A 213 16.13 -7.41 11.74
CA ASP A 213 15.04 -7.48 10.76
C ASP A 213 14.46 -8.90 10.66
N ALA A 214 13.17 -9.04 10.93
CA ALA A 214 12.41 -10.28 10.75
C ALA A 214 11.29 -10.06 9.72
N LYS A 215 11.11 -11.01 8.80
CA LYS A 215 10.23 -10.84 7.63
C LYS A 215 9.21 -11.94 7.53
N ALA A 216 8.02 -11.59 7.04
CA ALA A 216 6.98 -12.52 6.60
C ALA A 216 6.55 -12.16 5.17
N PRO A 217 7.02 -12.91 4.15
CA PRO A 217 6.55 -12.73 2.78
C PRO A 217 5.22 -13.44 2.55
N VAL A 218 4.31 -12.77 1.86
CA VAL A 218 3.04 -13.31 1.36
C VAL A 218 3.01 -13.12 -0.13
N SER A 219 2.89 -14.20 -0.88
CA SER A 219 2.88 -14.17 -2.35
C SER A 219 1.49 -14.50 -2.88
N PHE A 220 1.14 -13.86 -3.99
CA PHE A 220 -0.13 -14.04 -4.67
C PHE A 220 0.08 -14.04 -6.18
N SER A 221 -0.91 -14.57 -6.88
CA SER A 221 -1.16 -14.32 -8.29
C SER A 221 -2.44 -13.49 -8.47
N TRP A 222 -2.61 -12.90 -9.66
CA TRP A 222 -3.86 -12.17 -9.97
C TRP A 222 -5.11 -13.07 -9.88
N PRO A 223 -5.11 -14.32 -10.39
CA PRO A 223 -6.22 -15.24 -10.18
C PRO A 223 -6.56 -15.47 -8.70
N GLU A 224 -5.56 -15.67 -7.84
CA GLU A 224 -5.79 -15.91 -6.41
C GLU A 224 -6.43 -14.71 -5.72
N LEU A 225 -5.97 -13.48 -6.00
CA LEU A 225 -6.59 -12.27 -5.45
C LEU A 225 -8.05 -12.14 -5.87
N ARG A 226 -8.38 -12.52 -7.11
CA ARG A 226 -9.73 -12.48 -7.66
C ARG A 226 -10.69 -13.52 -7.07
N GLN A 227 -10.19 -14.49 -6.30
CA GLN A 227 -11.00 -15.49 -5.60
C GLN A 227 -11.55 -15.00 -4.25
N GLY A 228 -11.62 -13.68 -4.03
CA GLY A 228 -12.30 -13.10 -2.88
C GLY A 228 -11.46 -13.05 -1.60
N ILE A 229 -10.14 -12.89 -1.72
CA ILE A 229 -9.29 -12.55 -0.56
C ILE A 229 -9.71 -11.16 -0.06
N ARG A 230 -10.20 -11.09 1.18
CA ARG A 230 -10.64 -9.84 1.83
C ARG A 230 -9.60 -9.29 2.78
N ALA A 231 -8.90 -10.18 3.49
CA ALA A 231 -7.81 -9.76 4.35
C ALA A 231 -6.73 -10.83 4.48
N VAL A 232 -5.52 -10.37 4.78
CA VAL A 232 -4.41 -11.20 5.24
C VAL A 232 -4.01 -10.72 6.62
N GLU A 233 -4.02 -11.62 7.59
CA GLU A 233 -3.70 -11.32 8.98
C GLU A 233 -2.39 -11.99 9.36
N ILE A 234 -1.43 -11.19 9.80
CA ILE A 234 -0.08 -11.61 10.15
C ILE A 234 0.14 -11.31 11.64
N PRO A 235 0.08 -12.33 12.51
CA PRO A 235 0.42 -12.16 13.91
C PRO A 235 1.88 -11.77 14.09
N VAL A 236 2.15 -10.91 15.07
CA VAL A 236 3.50 -10.52 15.48
C VAL A 236 3.70 -10.89 16.94
N TYR A 237 4.83 -11.54 17.20
CA TYR A 237 5.18 -12.06 18.50
C TYR A 237 6.44 -11.39 19.06
N LYS A 238 6.59 -11.54 20.37
CA LYS A 238 7.80 -11.25 21.13
C LYS A 238 8.29 -12.49 21.84
N ILE A 239 9.61 -12.57 21.96
CA ILE A 239 10.31 -13.47 22.87
C ILE A 239 11.41 -12.69 23.59
N ASP A 240 11.75 -13.11 24.80
CA ASP A 240 12.91 -12.56 25.52
C ASP A 240 14.10 -13.50 25.35
N GLN A 241 15.15 -13.06 24.63
CA GLN A 241 16.37 -13.83 24.39
C GLN A 241 17.63 -12.95 24.42
N SER A 242 18.80 -13.58 24.59
CA SER A 242 20.08 -12.91 24.53
C SER A 242 20.43 -12.39 23.11
N VAL A 243 20.38 -11.07 22.90
CA VAL A 243 20.58 -10.40 21.57
C VAL A 243 21.87 -10.81 20.87
N GLY A 244 22.94 -11.04 21.64
CA GLY A 244 24.28 -11.30 21.10
C GLY A 244 24.44 -12.62 20.35
N SER A 245 23.36 -13.38 20.14
CA SER A 245 23.39 -14.74 19.60
C SER A 245 22.38 -15.01 18.48
N LEU A 246 21.62 -14.02 18.01
CA LEU A 246 20.57 -14.23 17.00
C LEU A 246 21.12 -14.10 15.57
N THR A 247 21.39 -15.23 14.92
CA THR A 247 21.63 -15.32 13.48
C THR A 247 20.32 -15.41 12.70
N ASP A 248 20.31 -15.06 11.41
CA ASP A 248 19.15 -15.22 10.52
C ASP A 248 18.55 -16.64 10.57
N LYS A 249 19.40 -17.66 10.75
CA LYS A 249 18.98 -19.06 10.88
C LYS A 249 18.20 -19.31 12.18
N GLN A 250 18.54 -18.64 13.27
CA GLN A 250 17.79 -18.74 14.53
C GLN A 250 16.47 -17.97 14.44
N ILE A 251 16.46 -16.80 13.80
CA ILE A 251 15.22 -16.04 13.52
C ILE A 251 14.23 -16.92 12.75
N LEU A 252 14.67 -17.52 11.64
CA LEU A 252 13.84 -18.42 10.84
C LEU A 252 13.35 -19.65 11.60
N ARG A 253 14.17 -20.20 12.52
CA ARG A 253 13.76 -21.32 13.39
C ARG A 253 12.67 -20.90 14.36
N LEU A 254 12.82 -19.74 15.02
CA LEU A 254 11.85 -19.21 15.97
C LEU A 254 10.52 -18.86 15.29
N GLN A 255 10.58 -18.29 14.09
CA GLN A 255 9.38 -18.01 13.29
C GLN A 255 8.62 -19.30 12.94
N LYS A 256 9.33 -20.38 12.59
CA LYS A 256 8.73 -21.66 12.15
C LYS A 256 8.36 -22.62 13.29
N ASP A 257 8.92 -22.47 14.47
CA ASP A 257 8.69 -23.41 15.58
C ASP A 257 7.35 -23.11 16.30
N PRO A 258 6.34 -24.00 16.18
CA PRO A 258 5.05 -23.81 16.86
C PRO A 258 5.13 -24.12 18.37
N LYS A 259 6.22 -24.72 18.87
CA LYS A 259 6.38 -25.12 20.27
C LYS A 259 7.13 -24.11 21.13
N SER A 260 7.67 -23.06 20.54
CA SER A 260 8.32 -21.99 21.30
C SER A 260 7.27 -21.16 22.04
N GLU A 261 7.57 -20.81 23.29
CA GLU A 261 6.73 -19.93 24.09
C GLU A 261 6.83 -18.51 23.52
N LYS A 262 5.82 -18.10 22.75
CA LYS A 262 5.76 -16.81 22.05
C LYS A 262 4.73 -15.93 22.74
N GLN A 263 5.08 -14.70 23.08
CA GLN A 263 4.13 -13.72 23.57
C GLN A 263 3.47 -13.01 22.36
N PRO A 264 2.14 -13.11 22.16
CA PRO A 264 1.46 -12.37 21.11
C PRO A 264 1.43 -10.87 21.46
N LEU A 265 1.63 -10.01 20.46
CA LEU A 265 1.64 -8.55 20.65
C LEU A 265 0.51 -7.85 19.89
N PHE A 266 0.43 -8.10 18.59
CA PHE A 266 -0.55 -7.49 17.70
C PHE A 266 -0.65 -8.30 16.42
N THR A 267 -1.72 -8.06 15.67
CA THR A 267 -1.96 -8.62 14.35
C THR A 267 -1.90 -7.49 13.34
N VAL A 268 -1.06 -7.64 12.32
CA VAL A 268 -1.09 -6.75 11.16
C VAL A 268 -2.14 -7.29 10.20
N LYS A 269 -3.22 -6.54 10.01
CA LYS A 269 -4.29 -6.85 9.06
C LYS A 269 -4.07 -6.04 7.78
N LEU A 270 -3.93 -6.74 6.66
CA LEU A 270 -3.89 -6.17 5.32
C LEU A 270 -5.25 -6.39 4.67
N GLU A 271 -6.05 -5.35 4.51
CA GLU A 271 -7.39 -5.44 3.95
C GLU A 271 -7.38 -5.12 2.45
N PHE A 272 -8.04 -5.96 1.66
CA PHE A 272 -8.10 -5.90 0.20
C PHE A 272 -9.50 -5.42 -0.21
N GLN A 273 -9.54 -4.34 -0.96
CA GLN A 273 -10.77 -3.78 -1.49
C GLN A 273 -10.70 -3.71 -3.01
N PHE A 274 -11.76 -4.16 -3.66
CA PHE A 274 -11.85 -4.23 -5.12
C PHE A 274 -12.98 -3.34 -5.59
N PHE A 275 -12.70 -2.54 -6.62
CA PHE A 275 -13.65 -1.58 -7.17
C PHE A 275 -13.73 -1.77 -8.69
N ARG A 276 -14.94 -1.81 -9.24
CA ARG A 276 -15.11 -1.95 -10.69
C ARG A 276 -14.89 -0.63 -11.42
N SER A 277 -15.23 0.49 -10.78
CA SER A 277 -15.09 1.86 -11.30
C SER A 277 -14.66 2.80 -10.18
N MET A 278 -13.88 3.83 -10.53
CA MET A 278 -13.52 4.89 -9.59
C MET A 278 -14.63 5.93 -9.37
N PHE A 279 -15.56 6.07 -10.32
CA PHE A 279 -16.65 7.05 -10.21
C PHE A 279 -17.77 6.58 -9.27
N TYR A 280 -17.95 5.27 -9.15
CA TYR A 280 -18.88 4.69 -8.20
C TYR A 280 -18.34 3.37 -7.61
N PRO A 281 -17.45 3.45 -6.61
CA PRO A 281 -16.74 2.29 -6.07
C PRO A 281 -17.65 1.25 -5.42
N ALA A 282 -18.86 1.63 -5.00
CA ALA A 282 -19.79 0.73 -4.33
C ALA A 282 -20.54 -0.23 -5.28
N ALA A 283 -20.60 0.04 -6.59
CA ALA A 283 -21.33 -0.83 -7.51
C ALA A 283 -20.54 -2.09 -7.89
N SER A 284 -21.21 -3.24 -7.79
CA SER A 284 -20.77 -4.52 -8.35
C SER A 284 -21.06 -4.66 -9.86
N HIS A 285 -22.04 -3.92 -10.38
CA HIS A 285 -22.52 -4.04 -11.77
C HIS A 285 -22.44 -2.70 -12.50
N ILE A 286 -21.96 -2.71 -13.75
CA ILE A 286 -21.84 -1.50 -14.58
C ILE A 286 -23.02 -1.32 -15.54
N GLU A 287 -23.85 -2.34 -15.68
CA GLU A 287 -25.02 -2.36 -16.54
C GLU A 287 -25.96 -1.19 -16.17
N GLY A 288 -26.21 -0.28 -17.11
CA GLY A 288 -27.05 0.91 -16.91
C GLY A 288 -26.54 1.88 -15.83
N LEU A 289 -25.25 1.85 -15.48
CA LEU A 289 -24.66 2.70 -14.43
C LEU A 289 -24.95 4.19 -14.65
N ALA A 290 -24.89 4.66 -15.90
CA ALA A 290 -25.14 6.07 -16.22
C ALA A 290 -26.55 6.52 -15.82
N SER A 291 -27.56 5.69 -16.07
CA SER A 291 -28.97 5.98 -15.74
C SER A 291 -29.27 5.91 -14.24
N ARG A 292 -28.54 5.07 -13.50
CA ARG A 292 -28.74 4.86 -12.06
C ARG A 292 -28.13 6.00 -11.23
N GLU A 293 -26.95 6.45 -11.61
CA GLU A 293 -26.13 7.36 -10.78
C GLU A 293 -26.07 8.80 -11.31
N ASN A 294 -26.76 9.10 -12.42
CA ASN A 294 -26.79 10.43 -13.06
C ASN A 294 -25.39 11.06 -13.23
N LEU A 295 -24.48 10.31 -13.87
CA LEU A 295 -23.09 10.72 -14.08
C LEU A 295 -23.00 11.85 -15.12
N SER A 296 -22.76 13.09 -14.68
CA SER A 296 -22.60 14.23 -15.59
C SER A 296 -21.18 14.32 -16.18
N SER A 297 -21.08 14.76 -17.43
CA SER A 297 -19.79 14.95 -18.11
C SER A 297 -18.90 15.97 -17.38
N GLU A 298 -19.49 17.02 -16.82
CA GLU A 298 -18.78 18.02 -16.03
C GLU A 298 -18.12 17.41 -14.77
N TYR A 299 -18.86 16.59 -14.02
CA TYR A 299 -18.31 15.92 -12.84
C TYR A 299 -17.17 14.97 -13.22
N ILE A 300 -17.37 14.18 -14.27
CA ILE A 300 -16.37 13.22 -14.75
C ILE A 300 -15.11 13.96 -15.21
N LEU A 301 -15.22 14.96 -16.09
CA LEU A 301 -14.05 15.61 -16.68
C LEU A 301 -13.26 16.47 -15.68
N ASN A 302 -13.93 16.99 -14.65
CA ASN A 302 -13.30 17.73 -13.55
C ASN A 302 -12.76 16.84 -12.43
N SER A 303 -13.09 15.54 -12.42
CA SER A 303 -12.54 14.59 -11.47
C SER A 303 -11.02 14.46 -11.62
N GLN A 304 -10.32 14.43 -10.49
CA GLN A 304 -8.88 14.30 -10.45
C GLN A 304 -8.47 12.82 -10.48
N MET A 305 -7.50 12.48 -11.31
CA MET A 305 -6.92 11.15 -11.27
C MET A 305 -5.96 11.04 -10.08
N LEU A 306 -6.10 9.97 -9.29
CA LEU A 306 -5.30 9.76 -8.10
C LEU A 306 -3.79 9.80 -8.41
N GLY A 307 -3.10 10.71 -7.72
CA GLY A 307 -1.66 10.87 -7.84
C GLY A 307 -1.16 11.66 -9.05
N LEU A 308 -2.02 12.19 -9.94
CA LEU A 308 -1.58 13.01 -11.08
C LEU A 308 -1.79 14.51 -10.89
N GLY A 309 -2.60 14.92 -9.90
CA GLY A 309 -2.89 16.33 -9.61
C GLY A 309 -3.57 17.09 -10.75
N GLN A 310 -3.95 16.39 -11.82
CA GLN A 310 -4.61 16.89 -13.01
C GLN A 310 -5.98 16.23 -13.13
N ASN A 311 -6.96 16.99 -13.60
CA ASN A 311 -8.26 16.43 -13.97
C ASN A 311 -8.23 15.81 -15.37
N PHE A 312 -9.24 15.02 -15.71
CA PHE A 312 -9.29 14.33 -17.00
C PHE A 312 -9.30 15.28 -18.20
N MET A 313 -9.91 16.47 -18.06
CA MET A 313 -9.88 17.50 -19.09
C MET A 313 -8.46 17.98 -19.40
N GLN A 314 -7.63 18.19 -18.37
CA GLN A 314 -6.22 18.55 -18.51
C GLN A 314 -5.38 17.39 -19.07
N ILE A 315 -5.59 16.17 -18.57
CA ILE A 315 -4.87 14.97 -19.04
C ILE A 315 -5.07 14.78 -20.54
N LEU A 316 -6.32 14.83 -21.01
CA LEU A 316 -6.67 14.62 -22.40
C LEU A 316 -6.20 15.75 -23.32
N ASN A 317 -6.17 17.00 -22.83
CA ASN A 317 -5.73 18.18 -23.60
C ASN A 317 -4.26 18.59 -23.37
N SER A 318 -3.47 17.75 -22.73
CA SER A 318 -2.05 18.00 -22.40
C SER A 318 -1.10 18.14 -23.62
N SER A 319 -1.60 18.19 -24.85
CA SER A 319 -0.79 18.29 -26.07
C SER A 319 -1.43 19.22 -27.08
N ALA A 320 -0.61 19.95 -27.85
CA ALA A 320 -1.06 20.88 -28.88
C ALA A 320 -1.05 20.23 -30.29
N PRO A 321 -2.01 20.58 -31.19
CA PRO A 321 -3.30 21.18 -30.89
C PRO A 321 -4.12 20.29 -29.96
N SER A 322 -5.00 20.91 -29.15
CA SER A 322 -5.76 20.23 -28.10
C SER A 322 -6.60 19.09 -28.66
N LEU A 323 -6.73 18.01 -27.90
CA LEU A 323 -7.47 16.84 -28.35
C LEU A 323 -8.95 17.17 -28.57
N LEU A 324 -9.51 18.05 -27.74
CA LEU A 324 -10.88 18.55 -27.87
C LEU A 324 -11.11 19.18 -29.25
N GLN A 325 -10.21 20.05 -29.72
CA GLN A 325 -10.32 20.67 -31.04
C GLN A 325 -10.19 19.66 -32.19
N ARG A 326 -9.37 18.62 -32.02
CA ARG A 326 -9.24 17.57 -33.03
C ARG A 326 -10.52 16.75 -33.14
N ILE A 327 -11.13 16.38 -32.01
CA ILE A 327 -12.33 15.53 -31.99
C ILE A 327 -13.57 16.28 -32.48
N SER A 328 -13.72 17.56 -32.13
CA SER A 328 -14.95 18.33 -32.43
C SER A 328 -15.35 18.25 -33.91
N LYS A 329 -14.39 18.37 -34.82
CA LYS A 329 -14.61 18.33 -36.28
C LYS A 329 -14.21 17.04 -36.97
N ALA A 330 -13.56 16.11 -36.27
CA ALA A 330 -13.08 14.88 -36.90
C ALA A 330 -14.21 13.87 -37.13
N GLU A 331 -14.07 13.13 -38.23
CA GLU A 331 -14.89 12.00 -38.64
C GLU A 331 -14.01 10.87 -39.18
N GLY A 332 -14.57 9.67 -39.29
CA GLY A 332 -13.90 8.52 -39.91
C GLY A 332 -12.48 8.25 -39.36
N PRO A 333 -11.46 8.12 -40.23
CA PRO A 333 -10.09 7.81 -39.81
C PRO A 333 -9.44 8.84 -38.87
N ASP A 334 -9.75 10.13 -39.04
CA ASP A 334 -9.19 11.19 -38.21
C ASP A 334 -9.76 11.17 -36.79
N LEU A 335 -11.04 10.80 -36.67
CA LEU A 335 -11.69 10.56 -35.38
C LEU A 335 -11.06 9.34 -34.70
N ALA A 336 -10.88 8.24 -35.43
CA ALA A 336 -10.24 7.04 -34.91
C ALA A 336 -8.86 7.34 -34.31
N LYS A 337 -8.01 8.05 -35.08
CA LYS A 337 -6.66 8.46 -34.64
C LYS A 337 -6.69 9.34 -33.39
N SER A 338 -7.62 10.29 -33.32
CA SER A 338 -7.77 11.19 -32.17
C SER A 338 -8.25 10.43 -30.93
N CYS A 339 -9.25 9.56 -31.07
CA CYS A 339 -9.70 8.69 -29.97
C CYS A 339 -8.59 7.74 -29.48
N SER A 340 -7.74 7.25 -30.38
CA SER A 340 -6.61 6.37 -30.05
C SER A 340 -5.63 7.06 -29.10
N LEU A 341 -5.34 8.33 -29.40
CA LEU A 341 -4.51 9.17 -28.57
C LEU A 341 -5.15 9.41 -27.20
N GLY A 342 -6.47 9.63 -27.16
CA GLY A 342 -7.25 9.72 -25.93
C GLY A 342 -7.10 8.48 -25.04
N PHE A 343 -7.39 7.29 -25.58
CA PHE A 343 -7.24 6.04 -24.84
C PHE A 343 -5.80 5.80 -24.37
N THR A 344 -4.81 6.15 -25.19
CA THR A 344 -3.39 6.04 -24.81
C THR A 344 -3.07 6.93 -23.61
N LYS A 345 -3.59 8.17 -23.59
CA LYS A 345 -3.43 9.09 -22.45
C LYS A 345 -4.10 8.56 -21.19
N LEU A 346 -5.34 8.06 -21.28
CA LEU A 346 -6.08 7.51 -20.13
C LEU A 346 -5.42 6.24 -19.58
N LYS A 347 -4.95 5.34 -20.46
CA LYS A 347 -4.18 4.16 -20.06
C LYS A 347 -2.87 4.53 -19.37
N THR A 348 -2.17 5.54 -19.89
CA THR A 348 -0.94 6.07 -19.27
C THR A 348 -1.24 6.71 -17.91
N ALA A 349 -2.40 7.34 -17.76
CA ALA A 349 -2.88 7.87 -16.49
C ALA A 349 -3.28 6.79 -15.48
N GLY A 350 -3.36 5.52 -15.90
CA GLY A 350 -3.67 4.38 -15.05
C GLY A 350 -5.17 4.13 -14.88
N LEU A 351 -5.98 4.43 -15.89
CA LEU A 351 -7.40 4.09 -15.87
C LEU A 351 -7.64 2.67 -16.36
N ASN A 352 -8.61 2.02 -15.75
CA ASN A 352 -9.15 0.76 -16.25
C ASN A 352 -10.03 0.99 -17.50
N ASP A 353 -10.44 -0.09 -18.16
CA ASP A 353 -11.24 -0.04 -19.38
C ASP A 353 -12.66 0.51 -19.13
N VAL A 354 -13.20 0.33 -17.92
CA VAL A 354 -14.54 0.80 -17.52
C VAL A 354 -14.55 2.32 -17.41
N ASP A 355 -13.66 2.89 -16.62
CA ASP A 355 -13.55 4.33 -16.42
C ASP A 355 -13.04 5.03 -17.67
N SER A 356 -12.18 4.37 -18.46
CA SER A 356 -11.78 4.89 -19.78
C SER A 356 -12.98 5.06 -20.70
N ALA A 357 -13.99 4.16 -20.63
CA ALA A 357 -15.22 4.32 -21.40
C ALA A 357 -16.03 5.54 -20.93
N ILE A 358 -16.22 5.67 -19.61
CA ILE A 358 -16.96 6.78 -18.97
C ILE A 358 -16.31 8.14 -19.29
N VAL A 359 -14.99 8.24 -19.11
CA VAL A 359 -14.22 9.47 -19.36
C VAL A 359 -14.20 9.81 -20.84
N MET A 360 -13.93 8.84 -21.72
CA MET A 360 -13.85 9.12 -23.15
C MET A 360 -15.21 9.51 -23.72
N LYS A 361 -16.31 8.87 -23.28
CA LYS A 361 -17.68 9.27 -23.65
C LYS A 361 -17.93 10.72 -23.28
N SER A 362 -17.70 11.07 -22.01
CA SER A 362 -17.89 12.43 -21.49
C SER A 362 -17.06 13.47 -22.24
N PHE A 363 -15.82 13.11 -22.61
CA PHE A 363 -14.94 13.99 -23.38
C PHE A 363 -15.43 14.23 -24.81
N ILE A 364 -16.03 13.22 -25.45
CA ILE A 364 -16.59 13.36 -26.79
C ILE A 364 -17.89 14.17 -26.75
N ASP A 365 -18.72 14.01 -25.72
CA ASP A 365 -19.90 14.88 -25.53
C ASP A 365 -19.50 16.35 -25.50
N GLU A 366 -18.51 16.68 -24.67
CA GLU A 366 -17.97 18.03 -24.55
C GLU A 366 -17.37 18.52 -25.87
N ALA A 367 -16.63 17.67 -26.59
CA ALA A 367 -16.01 18.05 -27.85
C ALA A 367 -17.02 18.23 -29.00
N LYS A 368 -18.11 17.45 -29.02
CA LYS A 368 -19.15 17.49 -30.06
C LYS A 368 -20.29 18.47 -29.71
N GLY A 369 -20.37 18.95 -28.47
CA GLY A 369 -21.31 19.99 -28.05
C GLY A 369 -22.77 19.57 -28.11
N ASP A 370 -23.13 18.49 -27.41
CA ASP A 370 -24.49 17.94 -27.30
C ASP A 370 -25.15 17.46 -28.62
N VAL A 371 -24.38 17.31 -29.70
CA VAL A 371 -24.82 16.50 -30.83
C VAL A 371 -24.96 15.06 -30.35
N ASP A 372 -26.07 14.38 -30.66
CA ASP A 372 -26.37 12.96 -30.39
C ASP A 372 -25.42 12.00 -31.14
N TRP A 373 -24.11 12.22 -31.03
CA TRP A 373 -23.06 11.45 -31.67
C TRP A 373 -23.13 9.98 -31.24
N TYR A 374 -23.57 9.73 -30.01
CA TYR A 374 -23.72 8.38 -29.47
C TYR A 374 -24.89 7.63 -30.11
N ALA A 375 -25.89 8.33 -30.65
CA ALA A 375 -26.94 7.72 -31.46
C ALA A 375 -26.48 7.41 -32.89
N ASN A 376 -25.24 7.75 -33.28
CA ASN A 376 -24.65 7.43 -34.57
C ASN A 376 -23.65 6.27 -34.45
N PRO A 377 -24.03 5.03 -34.82
CA PRO A 377 -23.16 3.86 -34.69
C PRO A 377 -21.86 3.97 -35.49
N ALA A 378 -21.86 4.73 -36.59
CA ALA A 378 -20.65 4.92 -37.39
C ALA A 378 -19.60 5.76 -36.66
N LEU A 379 -20.01 6.78 -35.91
CA LEU A 379 -19.10 7.59 -35.08
C LEU A 379 -18.58 6.79 -33.89
N VAL A 380 -19.47 6.08 -33.19
CA VAL A 380 -19.10 5.20 -32.07
C VAL A 380 -18.08 4.16 -32.55
N LYS A 381 -18.37 3.47 -33.66
CA LYS A 381 -17.45 2.47 -34.24
C LYS A 381 -16.12 3.09 -34.67
N SER A 382 -16.13 4.26 -35.31
CA SER A 382 -14.90 4.94 -35.72
C SER A 382 -14.00 5.26 -34.53
N CYS A 383 -14.58 5.68 -33.41
CA CYS A 383 -13.83 6.05 -32.22
C CYS A 383 -13.39 4.85 -31.36
N PHE A 384 -14.30 3.89 -31.09
CA PHE A 384 -14.12 2.84 -30.08
C PHE A 384 -13.70 1.47 -30.64
N SER A 385 -13.80 1.20 -31.95
CA SER A 385 -13.47 -0.13 -32.51
C SER A 385 -12.02 -0.56 -32.29
N GLN A 386 -11.11 0.40 -32.12
CA GLN A 386 -9.70 0.15 -31.78
C GLN A 386 -9.48 -0.29 -30.32
N ALA A 387 -10.50 -0.17 -29.46
CA ALA A 387 -10.49 -0.58 -28.07
C ALA A 387 -11.74 -1.41 -27.73
N PRO A 388 -11.83 -2.66 -28.20
CA PRO A 388 -13.05 -3.48 -28.10
C PRO A 388 -13.56 -3.68 -26.67
N SER A 389 -12.66 -3.85 -25.69
CA SER A 389 -13.04 -3.97 -24.27
C SER A 389 -13.72 -2.69 -23.74
N ILE A 390 -13.18 -1.52 -24.11
CA ILE A 390 -13.74 -0.22 -23.74
C ILE A 390 -15.09 -0.02 -24.43
N GLN A 391 -15.21 -0.38 -25.71
CA GLN A 391 -16.47 -0.33 -26.45
C GLN A 391 -17.56 -1.19 -25.77
N LYS A 392 -17.22 -2.42 -25.40
CA LYS A 392 -18.15 -3.32 -24.69
C LYS A 392 -18.63 -2.70 -23.38
N ASN A 393 -17.73 -2.12 -22.58
CA ASN A 393 -18.11 -1.46 -21.33
C ASN A 393 -18.97 -0.22 -21.57
N LEU A 394 -18.66 0.56 -22.61
CA LEU A 394 -19.46 1.72 -23.02
C LEU A 394 -20.92 1.32 -23.27
N GLU A 395 -21.13 0.24 -24.05
CA GLU A 395 -22.45 -0.31 -24.36
C GLU A 395 -23.17 -0.86 -23.11
N LEU A 396 -22.45 -1.48 -22.17
CA LEU A 396 -23.04 -1.92 -20.91
C LEU A 396 -23.48 -0.74 -20.02
N ILE A 397 -22.68 0.33 -19.98
CA ILE A 397 -22.93 1.49 -19.11
C ILE A 397 -24.06 2.38 -19.64
N TYR A 398 -24.04 2.68 -20.94
CA TYR A 398 -24.93 3.67 -21.58
C TYR A 398 -26.00 3.06 -22.48
N GLY A 399 -25.99 1.74 -22.70
CA GLY A 399 -26.85 1.05 -23.65
C GLY A 399 -26.25 0.97 -25.05
N LEU A 400 -26.89 0.24 -25.96
CA LEU A 400 -26.41 0.13 -27.34
C LEU A 400 -26.59 1.46 -28.09
N SER A 401 -25.60 1.81 -28.90
CA SER A 401 -25.72 2.87 -29.89
C SER A 401 -26.67 2.41 -31.00
N VAL A 402 -27.88 2.96 -31.03
CA VAL A 402 -28.90 2.65 -32.05
C VAL A 402 -29.27 3.95 -32.76
N ALA A 403 -29.27 3.92 -34.09
CA ALA A 403 -29.77 5.04 -34.87
C ALA A 403 -31.26 5.26 -34.56
N PRO A 404 -31.74 6.51 -34.44
CA PRO A 404 -33.16 6.76 -34.27
C PRO A 404 -33.91 6.05 -35.40
N SER A 405 -34.85 5.16 -35.05
CA SER A 405 -35.77 4.62 -36.04
C SER A 405 -36.46 5.81 -36.67
N LYS A 406 -36.32 6.00 -37.99
CA LYS A 406 -37.14 6.97 -38.72
C LYS A 406 -38.59 6.67 -38.35
N GLN A 407 -39.22 7.55 -37.58
CA GLN A 407 -40.67 7.56 -37.51
C GLN A 407 -41.11 7.81 -38.94
N GLU A 408 -41.65 6.77 -39.59
CA GLU A 408 -42.52 6.96 -40.74
C GLU A 408 -43.63 7.87 -40.26
N LEU A 409 -43.57 9.14 -40.67
CA LEU A 409 -44.78 9.94 -40.75
C LEU A 409 -45.66 9.21 -41.77
N GLU A 410 -46.64 8.45 -41.30
CA GLU A 410 -47.77 8.08 -42.14
C GLU A 410 -48.53 9.36 -42.53
N PRO A 411 -48.99 9.45 -43.79
CA PRO A 411 -49.57 10.66 -44.39
C PRO A 411 -50.92 11.09 -43.82
#